data_AF-A0A0G0UUY5-F1
#
_entry.id   AF-A0A0G0UUY5-F1
#
_cell.length_a   1.000
_cell.length_b   1.000
_cell.length_c   1.000
_cell.angle_alpha   90.00
_cell.angle_beta   90.00
_cell.angle_gamma   90.00
#
_symmetry.space_group_name_H-M   'P 1'
#
loop_
_entity.id
_entity.type
_entity.pdbx_description
1 polymer ?
#
loop_
_entity_poly.entity_id
_entity_poly.type
_entity_poly.pdbx_seq_one_letter_code
_entity_poly.pdbx_strand_id
1 'polypeptide(L)'
;MKKYLSKGFTLVELLIVIGLLGAIALIVIAAINPIEQSNRARDARFKADGGQLISAVERYYASHSKFPWEGCAAAGCTTSSDVEFAFLSASSEAVGLCGSDCSTSGILITNDELKTEFLSRDWVSGATADKQIMIGKAGTSSASVYACFIPISKSERDKAATSTPSKVHSLSFQANGTVAVNGACTTGSDTNWVTDLCYVCIPD
;
A
#
# COMPACT_ATOMS: atom_id res chain seq x y z
N MET A 1 -44.50 -51.41 10.57
CA MET A 1 -43.63 -50.21 10.61
C MET A 1 -42.29 -50.62 11.23
N LYS A 2 -41.19 -50.65 10.45
CA LYS A 2 -39.86 -50.99 10.97
C LYS A 2 -39.35 -49.82 11.81
N LYS A 3 -39.24 -50.00 13.13
CA LYS A 3 -38.59 -49.04 14.04
C LYS A 3 -37.07 -49.13 13.85
N TYR A 4 -36.46 -48.08 13.32
CA TYR A 4 -35.01 -47.92 13.33
C TYR A 4 -34.59 -47.53 14.75
N LEU A 5 -33.84 -48.38 15.46
CA LEU A 5 -33.21 -47.99 16.71
C LEU A 5 -32.13 -46.95 16.38
N SER A 6 -32.32 -45.69 16.78
CA SER A 6 -31.26 -44.69 16.74
C SER A 6 -30.19 -45.08 17.75
N LYS A 7 -29.03 -45.54 17.27
CA LYS A 7 -27.85 -45.73 18.13
C LYS A 7 -27.39 -44.34 18.60
N GLY A 8 -27.39 -44.12 19.91
CA GLY A 8 -26.83 -42.92 20.51
C GLY A 8 -25.31 -42.92 20.44
N PHE A 9 -24.71 -41.73 20.35
CA PHE A 9 -23.26 -41.54 20.40
C PHE A 9 -22.72 -41.97 21.77
N THR A 10 -21.62 -42.73 21.80
CA THR A 10 -20.95 -43.03 23.06
C THR A 10 -20.11 -41.84 23.53
N LEU A 11 -19.96 -41.70 24.86
CA LEU A 11 -19.12 -40.65 25.46
C LEU A 11 -17.66 -40.78 24.98
N VAL A 12 -17.19 -42.01 24.79
CA VAL A 12 -15.83 -42.31 24.30
C VAL A 12 -15.64 -41.85 22.85
N GLU A 13 -16.63 -42.05 21.98
CA GLU A 13 -16.56 -41.57 20.60
C GLU A 13 -16.48 -40.04 20.54
N LEU A 14 -17.24 -39.33 21.38
CA LEU A 14 -17.15 -37.88 21.45
C LEU A 14 -15.78 -37.41 21.93
N LEU A 15 -15.21 -38.09 22.93
CA LEU A 15 -13.89 -37.76 23.50
C LEU A 15 -12.75 -37.94 22.50
N ILE A 16 -12.78 -39.02 21.71
CA ILE A 16 -11.79 -39.25 20.65
C ILE A 16 -11.90 -38.18 19.57
N VAL A 17 -13.12 -37.79 19.18
CA VAL A 17 -13.33 -36.77 18.14
C VAL A 17 -12.78 -35.41 18.56
N ILE A 18 -13.06 -34.95 19.78
CA ILE A 18 -12.51 -33.66 20.25
C ILE A 18 -10.98 -33.72 20.37
N GLY A 19 -10.42 -34.87 20.76
CA GLY A 19 -8.96 -35.08 20.78
C GLY A 19 -8.34 -35.02 19.39
N LEU A 20 -8.97 -35.66 18.41
CA LEU A 20 -8.53 -35.64 17.01
C LEU A 20 -8.65 -34.23 16.40
N LEU A 21 -9.78 -33.55 16.63
CA LEU A 21 -10.00 -32.18 16.15
C LEU A 21 -8.97 -31.21 16.75
N GLY A 22 -8.65 -31.36 18.04
CA GLY A 22 -7.60 -30.58 18.70
C GLY A 22 -6.23 -30.81 18.08
N ALA A 23 -5.85 -32.07 17.82
CA ALA A 23 -4.58 -32.40 17.19
C ALA A 23 -4.44 -31.84 15.77
N ILE A 24 -5.48 -31.98 14.93
CA ILE A 24 -5.49 -31.46 13.56
C ILE A 24 -5.40 -29.92 13.56
N ALA A 25 -6.12 -29.24 14.46
CA ALA A 25 -6.10 -27.78 14.54
C ALA A 25 -4.69 -27.23 14.84
N LEU A 26 -3.94 -27.87 15.74
CA LEU A 26 -2.56 -27.45 16.06
C LEU A 26 -1.62 -27.60 14.86
N ILE A 27 -1.74 -28.70 14.10
CA ILE A 27 -0.93 -28.93 12.90
C ILE A 27 -1.21 -27.85 11.85
N VAL A 28 -2.49 -27.52 11.62
CA VAL A 28 -2.89 -26.52 10.62
C VAL A 28 -2.36 -25.12 10.99
N ILE A 29 -2.45 -24.74 12.27
CA ILE A 29 -1.93 -23.43 12.72
C ILE A 29 -0.40 -23.38 12.57
N ALA A 30 0.31 -24.47 12.86
CA ALA A 30 1.76 -24.54 12.67
C ALA A 30 2.18 -24.45 11.18
N ALA A 31 1.31 -24.89 10.26
CA ALA A 31 1.57 -24.82 8.82
C ALA A 31 1.30 -23.44 8.20
N ILE A 32 0.43 -22.63 8.82
CA ILE A 32 0.14 -21.27 8.37
C ILE A 32 1.10 -20.29 9.06
N ASN A 33 1.72 -19.40 8.29
CA ASN A 33 2.38 -18.23 8.87
C ASN A 33 1.36 -17.07 8.93
N PRO A 34 0.64 -16.87 10.05
CA PRO A 34 -0.41 -15.84 10.14
C PRO A 34 0.16 -14.43 9.97
N ILE A 35 1.42 -14.22 10.37
CA ILE A 35 2.09 -12.93 10.24
C ILE A 35 2.29 -12.59 8.77
N GLU A 36 2.79 -13.54 7.97
CA GLU A 36 2.98 -13.33 6.53
C GLU A 36 1.64 -13.10 5.80
N GLN A 37 0.56 -13.77 6.20
CA GLN A 37 -0.77 -13.51 5.61
C GLN A 37 -1.28 -12.10 5.92
N SER A 38 -1.13 -11.64 7.16
CA SER A 38 -1.47 -10.27 7.55
C SER A 38 -0.64 -9.24 6.77
N ASN A 39 0.65 -9.52 6.58
CA ASN A 39 1.56 -8.65 5.82
C ASN A 39 1.15 -8.55 4.35
N ARG A 40 0.77 -9.67 3.72
CA ARG A 40 0.26 -9.67 2.34
C ARG A 40 -1.04 -8.89 2.22
N ALA A 41 -1.95 -9.04 3.18
CA ALA A 41 -3.20 -8.30 3.19
C ALA A 41 -2.97 -6.79 3.30
N ARG A 42 -2.02 -6.36 4.13
CA ARG A 42 -1.60 -4.95 4.22
C ARG A 42 -1.01 -4.46 2.90
N ASP A 43 -0.04 -5.17 2.32
CA ASP A 43 0.61 -4.75 1.07
C ASP A 43 -0.41 -4.67 -0.09
N ALA A 44 -1.35 -5.62 -0.18
CA ALA A 44 -2.44 -5.58 -1.15
C ALA A 44 -3.35 -4.36 -0.94
N ARG A 45 -3.62 -3.98 0.32
CA ARG A 45 -4.36 -2.77 0.66
C ARG A 45 -3.60 -1.51 0.28
N PHE A 46 -2.30 -1.43 0.53
CA PHE A 46 -1.48 -0.28 0.11
C PHE A 46 -1.46 -0.12 -1.41
N LYS A 47 -1.35 -1.23 -2.14
CA LYS A 47 -1.46 -1.25 -3.61
C LYS A 47 -2.83 -0.75 -4.10
N ALA A 48 -3.91 -1.21 -3.47
CA ALA A 48 -5.26 -0.78 -3.82
C ALA A 48 -5.51 0.69 -3.49
N ASP A 49 -5.18 1.13 -2.26
CA ASP A 49 -5.34 2.52 -1.81
C ASP A 49 -4.46 3.47 -2.65
N GLY A 50 -3.22 3.09 -2.98
CA GLY A 50 -2.33 3.86 -3.86
C GLY A 50 -2.88 4.00 -5.28
N GLY A 51 -3.44 2.93 -5.86
CA GLY A 51 -4.10 3.00 -7.17
C GLY A 51 -5.34 3.91 -7.17
N GLN A 52 -6.11 3.93 -6.08
CA GLN A 52 -7.24 4.85 -5.94
C GLN A 52 -6.78 6.32 -5.82
N LEU A 53 -5.69 6.58 -5.10
CA LEU A 53 -5.08 7.91 -5.04
C LEU A 53 -4.61 8.41 -6.39
N ILE A 54 -3.86 7.59 -7.14
CA ILE A 54 -3.43 7.93 -8.51
C ILE A 54 -4.65 8.26 -9.37
N SER A 55 -5.66 7.39 -9.35
CA SER A 55 -6.87 7.61 -10.14
C SER A 55 -7.60 8.90 -9.75
N ALA A 56 -7.60 9.28 -8.46
CA ALA A 56 -8.21 10.53 -8.01
C ALA A 56 -7.42 11.76 -8.48
N VAL A 57 -6.09 11.69 -8.41
CA VAL A 57 -5.20 12.74 -8.92
C VAL A 57 -5.36 12.92 -10.43
N GLU A 58 -5.43 11.82 -11.19
CA GLU A 58 -5.63 11.85 -12.64
C GLU A 58 -7.01 12.40 -13.02
N ARG A 59 -8.08 12.00 -12.31
CA ARG A 59 -9.41 12.58 -12.52
C ARG A 59 -9.42 14.08 -12.23
N TYR A 60 -8.80 14.51 -11.14
CA TYR A 60 -8.65 15.93 -10.81
C TYR A 60 -7.94 16.71 -11.92
N TYR A 61 -6.85 16.15 -12.47
CA TYR A 61 -6.17 16.74 -13.62
C TYR A 61 -7.08 16.83 -14.85
N ALA A 62 -7.84 15.77 -15.15
CA ALA A 62 -8.77 15.77 -16.28
C ALA A 62 -9.88 16.83 -16.17
N SER A 63 -10.35 17.12 -14.95
CA SER A 63 -11.40 18.12 -14.70
C SER A 63 -10.85 19.55 -14.56
N HIS A 64 -9.62 19.74 -14.07
CA HIS A 64 -9.08 21.06 -13.73
C HIS A 64 -7.89 21.50 -14.59
N SER A 65 -7.36 20.63 -15.46
CA SER A 65 -6.15 20.85 -16.27
C SER A 65 -4.90 21.22 -15.44
N LYS A 66 -4.89 20.84 -14.16
CA LYS A 66 -3.79 21.03 -13.22
C LYS A 66 -3.80 19.94 -12.16
N PHE A 67 -2.64 19.59 -11.64
CA PHE A 67 -2.49 18.65 -10.54
C PHE A 67 -2.78 19.32 -9.19
N PRO A 68 -3.09 18.54 -8.14
CA PRO A 68 -3.34 19.06 -6.79
C PRO A 68 -2.19 19.87 -6.20
N TRP A 69 -0.94 19.52 -6.56
CA TRP A 69 0.27 20.19 -6.10
C TRP A 69 0.60 21.49 -6.84
N GLU A 70 -0.19 21.87 -7.87
CA GLU A 70 0.04 23.09 -8.62
C GLU A 70 -0.58 24.31 -7.93
N GLY A 71 0.26 25.27 -7.57
CA GLY A 71 -0.17 26.53 -6.97
C GLY A 71 -0.72 26.40 -5.54
N CYS A 72 -0.41 25.31 -4.83
CA CYS A 72 -0.67 25.20 -3.40
C CYS A 72 0.38 25.96 -2.56
N ALA A 73 0.05 26.23 -1.29
CA ALA A 73 0.92 26.98 -0.37
C ALA A 73 1.86 26.08 0.47
N ALA A 74 1.75 24.76 0.33
CA ALA A 74 2.50 23.78 1.10
C ALA A 74 3.94 23.58 0.59
N ALA A 75 4.76 22.92 1.41
CA ALA A 75 6.08 22.46 0.99
C ALA A 75 5.95 21.41 -0.13
N GLY A 76 6.70 21.60 -1.22
CA GLY A 76 6.73 20.69 -2.37
C GLY A 76 5.68 20.98 -3.45
N CYS A 77 4.91 22.06 -3.32
CA CYS A 77 4.06 22.56 -4.40
C CYS A 77 4.88 23.00 -5.62
N THR A 78 4.34 22.82 -6.81
CA THR A 78 4.95 23.22 -8.07
C THR A 78 4.17 24.36 -8.73
N THR A 79 4.74 24.92 -9.80
CA THR A 79 4.15 26.04 -10.54
C THR A 79 3.50 25.63 -11.87
N SER A 80 3.64 24.35 -12.28
CA SER A 80 3.11 23.82 -13.54
C SER A 80 3.08 22.29 -13.53
N SER A 81 2.19 21.70 -14.35
CA SER A 81 2.03 20.27 -14.61
C SER A 81 3.24 19.63 -15.30
N ASP A 82 4.03 20.44 -15.99
CA ASP A 82 5.27 20.03 -16.67
C ASP A 82 6.47 19.94 -15.72
N VAL A 83 6.33 20.32 -14.45
CA VAL A 83 7.43 20.25 -13.49
C VAL A 83 7.38 18.91 -12.74
N GLU A 84 8.57 18.41 -12.39
CA GLU A 84 8.74 17.24 -11.54
C GLU A 84 8.09 17.46 -10.18
N PHE A 85 7.31 16.48 -9.72
CA PHE A 85 6.76 16.44 -8.39
C PHE A 85 7.55 15.44 -7.56
N ALA A 86 8.32 15.95 -6.60
CA ALA A 86 9.11 15.15 -5.68
C ALA A 86 8.24 14.13 -4.95
N PHE A 87 8.81 12.98 -4.59
CA PHE A 87 8.09 11.99 -3.79
C PHE A 87 7.80 12.54 -2.39
N LEU A 88 6.51 12.77 -2.09
CA LEU A 88 6.03 13.18 -0.78
C LEU A 88 5.06 12.14 -0.23
N SER A 89 4.95 12.06 1.10
CA SER A 89 3.90 11.25 1.72
C SER A 89 2.55 11.69 1.20
N ALA A 90 1.64 10.74 0.98
CA ALA A 90 0.26 11.00 0.57
C ALA A 90 -0.50 11.90 1.57
N SER A 91 -0.02 12.00 2.81
CA SER A 91 -0.53 12.92 3.84
C SER A 91 -0.01 14.36 3.70
N SER A 92 0.87 14.63 2.73
CA SER A 92 1.29 16.00 2.42
C SER A 92 0.14 16.77 1.80
N GLU A 93 -0.05 18.02 2.24
CA GLU A 93 -1.05 18.92 1.68
C GLU A 93 -0.90 19.08 0.15
N ALA A 94 0.33 19.02 -0.37
CA ALA A 94 0.59 19.11 -1.81
C ALA A 94 -0.05 17.97 -2.61
N VAL A 95 -0.16 16.77 -2.05
CA VAL A 95 -0.81 15.63 -2.73
C VAL A 95 -2.33 15.86 -2.83
N GLY A 96 -2.89 16.64 -1.91
CA GLY A 96 -4.29 17.03 -1.95
C GLY A 96 -5.27 16.08 -1.26
N LEU A 97 -4.77 15.03 -0.57
CA LEU A 97 -5.61 14.13 0.23
C LEU A 97 -6.21 14.86 1.45
N CYS A 98 -5.39 15.61 2.17
CA CYS A 98 -5.74 16.27 3.43
C CYS A 98 -5.07 17.65 3.53
N GLY A 99 -5.46 18.46 4.51
CA GLY A 99 -4.76 19.72 4.85
C GLY A 99 -3.46 19.51 5.62
N SER A 100 -2.81 20.60 6.06
CA SER A 100 -1.48 20.61 6.70
C SER A 100 -1.28 19.58 7.83
N ASP A 101 -2.28 19.42 8.71
CA ASP A 101 -2.22 18.50 9.86
C ASP A 101 -3.11 17.27 9.65
N CYS A 102 -3.55 17.02 8.42
CA CYS A 102 -4.45 15.93 8.05
C CYS A 102 -5.76 15.85 8.87
N SER A 103 -6.11 16.94 9.56
CA SER A 103 -7.33 17.08 10.36
C SER A 103 -8.52 17.59 9.53
N THR A 104 -8.24 18.09 8.33
CA THR A 104 -9.23 18.58 7.37
C THR A 104 -9.08 17.86 6.04
N SER A 105 -10.18 17.77 5.30
CA SER A 105 -10.18 17.25 3.93
C SER A 105 -9.35 18.13 3.00
N GLY A 106 -8.59 17.51 2.10
CA GLY A 106 -7.81 18.18 1.07
C GLY A 106 -8.60 18.34 -0.23
N ILE A 107 -7.96 18.95 -1.23
CA ILE A 107 -8.59 19.32 -2.50
C ILE A 107 -9.17 18.13 -3.28
N LEU A 108 -8.60 16.94 -3.16
CA LEU A 108 -9.12 15.73 -3.82
C LEU A 108 -10.45 15.28 -3.21
N ILE A 109 -10.64 15.48 -1.91
CA ILE A 109 -11.88 15.10 -1.22
C ILE A 109 -12.94 16.19 -1.41
N THR A 110 -12.56 17.47 -1.31
CA THR A 110 -13.52 18.58 -1.43
C THR A 110 -14.05 18.76 -2.85
N ASN A 111 -13.37 18.22 -3.86
CA ASN A 111 -13.84 18.19 -5.26
C ASN A 111 -14.41 16.82 -5.67
N ASP A 112 -14.79 15.97 -4.71
CA ASP A 112 -15.43 14.67 -4.93
C ASP A 112 -14.61 13.66 -5.76
N GLU A 113 -13.30 13.86 -5.87
CA GLU A 113 -12.41 12.93 -6.60
C GLU A 113 -11.97 11.77 -5.73
N LEU A 114 -12.00 11.93 -4.41
CA LEU A 114 -11.64 10.90 -3.44
C LEU A 114 -12.63 10.88 -2.27
N LYS A 115 -12.93 9.68 -1.80
CA LYS A 115 -13.80 9.44 -0.65
C LYS A 115 -13.17 9.94 0.66
N THR A 116 -13.99 10.56 1.51
CA THR A 116 -13.58 11.09 2.84
C THR A 116 -12.93 10.05 3.76
N GLU A 117 -13.30 8.78 3.60
CA GLU A 117 -12.86 7.64 4.38
C GLU A 117 -11.35 7.40 4.25
N PHE A 118 -10.73 7.91 3.17
CA PHE A 118 -9.28 7.84 2.99
C PHE A 118 -8.51 8.56 4.11
N LEU A 119 -9.09 9.59 4.76
CA LEU A 119 -8.46 10.26 5.90
C LEU A 119 -8.27 9.34 7.12
N SER A 120 -9.12 8.33 7.25
CA SER A 120 -9.08 7.39 8.39
C SER A 120 -8.13 6.20 8.16
N ARG A 121 -7.43 6.16 7.03
CA ARG A 121 -6.52 5.07 6.68
C ARG A 121 -5.24 5.18 7.54
N ASP A 122 -4.83 4.06 8.13
CA ASP A 122 -3.62 3.94 8.96
C ASP A 122 -2.35 4.57 8.35
N TRP A 123 -2.17 4.44 7.03
CA TRP A 123 -0.99 4.96 6.34
C TRP A 123 -0.94 6.48 6.21
N VAL A 124 -2.06 7.18 6.43
CA VAL A 124 -2.13 8.65 6.43
C VAL A 124 -1.42 9.22 7.65
N SER A 125 -1.61 8.58 8.80
CA SER A 125 -0.93 8.93 10.06
C SER A 125 0.40 8.19 10.26
N GLY A 126 0.90 7.49 9.24
CA GLY A 126 2.15 6.73 9.32
C GLY A 126 3.34 7.66 9.56
N ALA A 127 4.09 7.44 10.64
CA ALA A 127 5.29 8.24 10.95
C ALA A 127 6.59 7.65 10.35
N THR A 128 6.54 6.41 9.86
CA THR A 128 7.68 5.68 9.30
C THR A 128 7.43 5.37 7.84
N ALA A 129 8.50 5.33 7.04
CA ALA A 129 8.41 5.13 5.57
C ALA A 129 7.66 3.85 5.18
N ASP A 130 7.74 2.79 5.99
CA ASP A 130 7.02 1.55 5.73
C ASP A 130 5.50 1.71 5.83
N LYS A 131 5.04 2.65 6.66
CA LYS A 131 3.63 2.94 6.91
C LYS A 131 3.10 4.06 6.03
N GLN A 132 3.86 4.55 5.06
CA GLN A 132 3.43 5.65 4.21
C GLN A 132 3.27 5.17 2.77
N ILE A 133 2.39 5.85 2.04
CA ILE A 133 2.34 5.80 0.58
C ILE A 133 2.96 7.09 0.08
N MET A 134 3.93 6.97 -0.81
CA MET A 134 4.65 8.07 -1.42
C MET A 134 4.05 8.36 -2.79
N ILE A 135 3.69 9.61 -3.06
CA ILE A 135 3.18 10.05 -4.37
C ILE A 135 4.23 10.94 -5.04
N GLY A 136 4.49 10.69 -6.31
CA GLY A 136 5.46 11.44 -7.11
C GLY A 136 5.13 11.39 -8.59
N LYS A 137 5.71 12.31 -9.37
CA LYS A 137 5.52 12.39 -10.83
C LYS A 137 6.76 12.97 -11.50
N ALA A 138 7.14 12.44 -12.66
CA ALA A 138 8.22 13.01 -13.48
C ALA A 138 7.80 14.29 -14.24
N GLY A 139 8.79 15.04 -14.73
CA GLY A 139 8.67 16.42 -15.26
C GLY A 139 8.12 16.57 -16.66
N THR A 140 7.11 15.80 -17.04
CA THR A 140 6.40 16.04 -18.30
C THR A 140 4.92 15.95 -18.05
N SER A 141 4.07 16.77 -18.68
CA SER A 141 2.61 16.65 -18.53
C SER A 141 2.07 15.26 -18.89
N SER A 142 2.81 14.48 -19.68
CA SER A 142 2.46 13.09 -20.04
C SER A 142 3.05 12.02 -19.12
N ALA A 143 3.83 12.41 -18.10
CA ALA A 143 4.38 11.45 -17.14
C ALA A 143 3.28 10.89 -16.23
N SER A 144 3.32 9.58 -16.02
CA SER A 144 2.45 8.91 -15.05
C SER A 144 2.70 9.40 -13.63
N VAL A 145 1.64 9.46 -12.84
CA VAL A 145 1.73 9.64 -11.39
C VAL A 145 2.00 8.29 -10.76
N TYR A 146 2.99 8.23 -9.87
CA TYR A 146 3.39 7.01 -9.18
C TYR A 146 2.94 7.05 -7.72
N ALA A 147 2.45 5.91 -7.24
CA ALA A 147 2.28 5.61 -5.82
C ALA A 147 3.24 4.51 -5.42
N CYS A 148 4.12 4.79 -4.46
CA CYS A 148 5.17 3.90 -4.03
C CYS A 148 5.04 3.60 -2.53
N PHE A 149 5.25 2.35 -2.15
CA PHE A 149 5.23 1.93 -0.75
C PHE A 149 6.27 0.84 -0.49
N ILE A 150 6.64 0.65 0.77
CA ILE A 150 7.59 -0.40 1.17
C ILE A 150 6.79 -1.66 1.58
N PRO A 151 6.88 -2.76 0.83
CA PRO A 151 6.18 -4.00 1.17
C PRO A 151 6.79 -4.67 2.41
N ILE A 152 5.94 -5.15 3.31
CA ILE A 152 6.36 -5.87 4.52
C ILE A 152 6.23 -7.39 4.40
N SER A 153 5.46 -7.88 3.44
CA SER A 153 5.38 -9.32 3.17
C SER A 153 6.65 -9.80 2.48
N LYS A 154 7.16 -10.96 2.92
CA LYS A 154 8.33 -11.55 2.28
C LYS A 154 8.03 -11.91 0.83
N SER A 155 6.82 -12.39 0.55
CA SER A 155 6.45 -12.77 -0.82
C SER A 155 6.39 -11.59 -1.79
N GLU A 156 5.90 -10.41 -1.39
CA GLU A 156 5.87 -9.27 -2.31
C GLU A 156 7.28 -8.74 -2.54
N ARG A 157 8.14 -8.75 -1.52
CA ARG A 157 9.58 -8.45 -1.68
C ARG A 157 10.27 -9.42 -2.64
N ASP A 158 10.08 -10.72 -2.47
CA ASP A 158 10.64 -11.76 -3.33
C ASP A 158 10.19 -11.58 -4.79
N LYS A 159 8.89 -11.35 -5.00
CA LYS A 159 8.34 -11.11 -6.34
C LYS A 159 8.92 -9.85 -6.97
N ALA A 160 9.00 -8.75 -6.24
CA ALA A 160 9.53 -7.50 -6.77
C ALA A 160 11.02 -7.60 -7.11
N ALA A 161 11.81 -8.26 -6.25
CA ALA A 161 13.25 -8.47 -6.45
C ALA A 161 13.57 -9.43 -7.61
N THR A 162 12.70 -10.40 -7.88
CA THR A 162 12.89 -11.39 -8.96
C THR A 162 12.24 -10.99 -10.30
N SER A 163 11.52 -9.87 -10.33
CA SER A 163 10.89 -9.36 -11.56
C SER A 163 11.93 -8.81 -12.54
N THR A 164 11.74 -9.04 -13.84
CA THR A 164 12.53 -8.43 -14.92
C THR A 164 11.63 -7.62 -15.86
N PRO A 165 11.77 -6.28 -15.94
CA PRO A 165 12.72 -5.43 -15.22
C PRO A 165 12.45 -5.39 -13.71
N SER A 166 13.47 -4.99 -12.93
CA SER A 166 13.35 -4.88 -11.47
C SER A 166 12.21 -3.93 -11.11
N LYS A 167 11.29 -4.40 -10.24
CA LYS A 167 10.18 -3.60 -9.69
C LYS A 167 10.52 -2.97 -8.34
N VAL A 168 11.81 -2.98 -8.00
CA VAL A 168 12.31 -2.39 -6.76
C VAL A 168 13.01 -1.08 -7.06
N HIS A 169 12.55 -0.03 -6.39
CA HIS A 169 12.94 1.34 -6.67
C HIS A 169 13.45 2.05 -5.42
N SER A 170 14.36 2.99 -5.62
CA SER A 170 14.63 4.08 -4.69
C SER A 170 13.91 5.32 -5.18
N LEU A 171 13.39 6.10 -4.23
CA LEU A 171 12.76 7.37 -4.54
C LEU A 171 13.77 8.48 -4.37
N SER A 172 13.81 9.39 -5.34
CA SER A 172 14.44 10.68 -5.12
C SER A 172 13.43 11.62 -4.45
N PHE A 173 13.70 11.98 -3.20
CA PHE A 173 12.91 12.95 -2.44
C PHE A 173 13.30 14.40 -2.77
N GLN A 174 14.25 14.59 -3.70
CA GLN A 174 14.63 15.89 -4.23
C GLN A 174 13.68 16.29 -5.36
N ALA A 175 13.81 17.54 -5.86
CA ALA A 175 12.93 18.17 -6.85
C ALA A 175 12.75 17.43 -8.20
N ASN A 176 13.30 16.22 -8.35
CA ASN A 176 13.30 15.46 -9.60
C ASN A 176 12.17 14.41 -9.71
N GLY A 177 11.49 14.04 -8.61
CA GLY A 177 10.30 13.17 -8.68
C GLY A 177 10.51 11.84 -9.41
N THR A 178 11.76 11.41 -9.57
CA THR A 178 12.13 10.27 -10.40
C THR A 178 12.20 9.02 -9.55
N VAL A 179 11.63 7.95 -10.09
CA VAL A 179 11.80 6.59 -9.61
C VAL A 179 13.12 6.07 -10.21
N ALA A 180 14.10 5.79 -9.36
CA ALA A 180 15.37 5.18 -9.79
C ALA A 180 15.39 3.71 -9.39
N VAL A 181 16.06 2.86 -10.19
CA VAL A 181 16.28 1.46 -9.78
C VAL A 181 17.34 1.46 -8.67
N ASN A 182 16.99 0.95 -7.48
CA ASN A 182 17.93 0.88 -6.37
C ASN A 182 18.82 -0.36 -6.52
N GLY A 183 20.10 -0.16 -6.83
CA GLY A 183 21.10 -1.24 -6.90
C GLY A 183 21.30 -2.00 -5.58
N ALA A 184 20.99 -1.38 -4.43
CA ALA A 184 21.14 -2.00 -3.10
C ALA A 184 20.02 -3.01 -2.79
N CYS A 185 18.84 -2.87 -3.39
CA CYS A 185 17.68 -3.73 -3.12
C CYS A 185 17.61 -4.96 -4.05
N THR A 186 18.69 -5.30 -4.75
CA THR A 186 18.67 -6.17 -5.94
C THR A 186 18.70 -7.67 -5.67
N THR A 187 19.05 -8.13 -4.45
CA THR A 187 19.34 -9.57 -4.27
C THR A 187 18.87 -10.21 -2.96
N GLY A 188 18.18 -9.48 -2.07
CA GLY A 188 17.71 -10.03 -0.80
C GLY A 188 16.34 -9.50 -0.38
N SER A 189 15.36 -10.40 -0.21
CA SER A 189 14.12 -10.13 0.53
C SER A 189 14.30 -10.16 2.05
N ASP A 190 15.55 -10.33 2.49
CA ASP A 190 15.92 -10.52 3.88
C ASP A 190 16.33 -9.19 4.49
N THR A 191 15.40 -8.67 5.30
CA THR A 191 15.57 -7.64 6.34
C THR A 191 16.46 -6.46 5.95
N ASN A 192 15.84 -5.33 5.56
CA ASN A 192 16.37 -3.94 5.62
C ASN A 192 15.64 -2.98 4.65
N TRP A 193 14.58 -3.41 3.96
CA TRP A 193 13.86 -2.55 3.00
C TRP A 193 13.34 -1.23 3.59
N VAL A 194 13.07 -1.19 4.89
CA VAL A 194 12.67 0.04 5.60
C VAL A 194 13.86 0.98 5.82
N THR A 195 15.04 0.46 6.15
CA THR A 195 16.26 1.26 6.36
C THR A 195 16.89 1.68 5.04
N ASP A 196 16.84 0.80 4.04
CA ASP A 196 17.43 0.98 2.72
C ASP A 196 16.47 1.71 1.76
N LEU A 197 15.24 2.00 2.24
CA LEU A 197 14.21 2.72 1.51
C LEU A 197 13.92 2.10 0.13
N CYS A 198 13.61 0.80 0.16
CA CYS A 198 13.26 0.00 -1.03
C CYS A 198 11.74 0.03 -1.25
N TYR A 199 11.30 0.64 -2.36
CA TYR A 199 9.89 0.80 -2.68
C TYR A 199 9.46 -0.09 -3.83
N VAL A 200 8.17 -0.42 -3.83
CA VAL A 200 7.44 -0.91 -5.01
C VAL A 200 6.49 0.19 -5.42
N CYS A 201 6.49 0.52 -6.71
CA CYS A 201 5.70 1.61 -7.28
C CYS A 201 4.58 1.09 -8.19
N ILE A 202 3.52 1.87 -8.31
CA ILE A 202 2.38 1.64 -9.20
C ILE A 202 2.13 2.96 -9.94
N PRO A 203 1.82 2.96 -11.26
CA PRO A 203 1.86 1.82 -12.16
C PRO A 203 3.29 1.25 -12.32
N ASP A 204 3.37 -0.05 -12.61
CA ASP A 204 4.63 -0.78 -12.86
C ASP A 204 5.32 -0.27 -14.15
#